data_AF-A0A355V8U1-F1
#
_entry.id   AF-A0A355V8U1-F1
#
_cell.length_a   1.000
_cell.length_b   1.000
_cell.length_c   1.000
_cell.angle_alpha   90.00
_cell.angle_beta   90.00
_cell.angle_gamma   90.00
#
_symmetry.space_group_name_H-M   'P 1'
#
loop_
_entity.id
_entity.type
_entity.pdbx_description
1 polymer ?
#
loop_
_entity_poly.entity_id
_entity_poly.type
_entity_poly.pdbx_seq_one_letter_code
_entity_poly.pdbx_strand_id
1 'polypeptide(L)' 'KLIKKIDSTIEKIAQDDYGYCESCGIEIGIRRLEARPTADKCIDCKTLDEIREKQWGA' A
#
# COMPACT_ATOMS: atom_id res chain seq x y z
N LYS A 1 11.12 -7.39 -8.29
CA LYS A 1 10.49 -7.58 -9.62
C LYS A 1 9.03 -7.18 -9.52
N LEU A 2 8.55 -6.27 -10.38
CA LEU A 2 7.22 -5.67 -10.29
C LEU A 2 6.08 -6.69 -10.50
N ILE A 3 6.29 -7.69 -11.36
CA ILE A 3 5.31 -8.75 -11.67
C ILE A 3 4.80 -9.45 -10.39
N LYS A 4 5.70 -9.83 -9.48
CA LYS A 4 5.33 -10.47 -8.21
C LYS A 4 4.38 -9.63 -7.33
N LYS A 5 4.49 -8.30 -7.41
CA LYS A 5 3.57 -7.41 -6.66
C LYS A 5 2.18 -7.40 -7.28
N ILE A 6 2.10 -7.49 -8.61
CA ILE A 6 0.83 -7.56 -9.32
C ILE A 6 0.13 -8.88 -8.98
N ASP A 7 0.85 -10.00 -9.01
CA ASP A 7 0.32 -11.32 -8.64
C ASP A 7 -0.26 -11.31 -7.22
N SER A 8 0.50 -10.78 -6.25
CA SER A 8 0.02 -10.63 -4.87
C SER A 8 -1.18 -9.68 -4.74
N THR A 9 -1.25 -8.62 -5.57
CA THR A 9 -2.40 -7.71 -5.57
C THR A 9 -3.66 -8.43 -6.07
N ILE A 10 -3.52 -9.30 -7.08
CA ILE A 10 -4.63 -10.12 -7.60
C ILE A 10 -5.12 -11.11 -6.53
N GLU A 11 -4.21 -11.72 -5.78
CA GLU A 11 -4.58 -12.60 -4.66
C GLU A 11 -5.37 -11.86 -3.57
N LYS A 12 -4.99 -10.63 -3.22
CA LYS A 12 -5.74 -9.79 -2.26
C LYS A 12 -7.14 -9.46 -2.75
N ILE A 13 -7.30 -9.20 -4.05
CA ILE A 13 -8.63 -9.00 -4.66
C ILE A 13 -9.46 -10.27 -4.52
N ALA A 14 -8.88 -11.45 -4.76
CA ALA A 14 -9.57 -12.72 -4.63
C ALA A 14 -9.96 -13.04 -3.16
N GLN A 15 -9.25 -12.48 -2.19
CA GLN A 15 -9.50 -12.62 -0.76
C GLN A 15 -10.41 -11.53 -0.17
N ASP A 16 -10.90 -10.60 -1.00
CA ASP A 16 -11.70 -9.43 -0.59
C ASP A 16 -10.97 -8.49 0.41
N ASP A 17 -9.63 -8.56 0.45
CA ASP A 17 -8.75 -7.74 1.29
C ASP A 17 -8.09 -6.60 0.49
N TYR A 18 -8.53 -6.39 -0.75
CA TYR A 18 -8.00 -5.34 -1.60
C TYR A 18 -8.53 -3.97 -1.19
N GLY A 19 -7.63 -2.99 -1.12
CA GLY A 19 -7.98 -1.61 -0.82
C GLY A 19 -7.92 -1.26 0.66
N TYR A 20 -7.35 -2.11 1.51
CA TYR A 20 -7.08 -1.81 2.91
C TYR A 20 -5.58 -1.65 3.17
N CYS A 21 -5.25 -0.79 4.13
CA CYS A 21 -3.86 -0.54 4.52
C CYS A 21 -3.37 -1.67 5.42
N GLU A 22 -2.29 -2.34 5.03
CA GLU A 22 -1.69 -3.43 5.81
C GLU A 22 -1.19 -3.01 7.20
N SER A 23 -0.94 -1.71 7.42
CA SER A 23 -0.36 -1.22 8.69
C SER A 23 -1.40 -0.80 9.72
N CYS A 24 -2.57 -0.33 9.28
CA CYS A 24 -3.59 0.23 10.18
C CYS A 24 -5.02 -0.25 9.90
N GLY A 25 -5.22 -1.05 8.84
CA GLY A 25 -6.51 -1.65 8.51
C GLY A 25 -7.55 -0.69 7.91
N ILE A 26 -7.23 0.59 7.72
CA ILE A 26 -8.17 1.54 7.10
C ILE A 26 -8.19 1.42 5.57
N GLU A 27 -9.28 1.86 4.97
CA GLU A 27 -9.43 1.92 3.52
C GLU A 27 -8.40 2.85 2.86
N ILE A 28 -7.82 2.39 1.78
CA ILE A 28 -6.95 3.16 0.90
C ILE A 28 -7.85 3.92 -0.07
N GLY A 29 -7.74 5.26 -0.07
CA GLY A 29 -8.58 6.10 -0.92
C GLY A 29 -8.52 5.70 -2.40
N ILE A 30 -9.68 5.66 -3.05
CA ILE A 30 -9.85 5.18 -4.43
C ILE A 30 -8.87 5.86 -5.41
N ARG A 31 -8.72 7.18 -5.33
CA ARG A 31 -7.77 7.95 -6.17
C ARG A 31 -6.33 7.45 -6.08
N ARG A 32 -5.93 6.91 -4.92
CA ARG A 32 -4.60 6.33 -4.71
C ARG A 32 -4.46 4.97 -5.39
N LEU A 33 -5.49 4.13 -5.30
CA LEU A 33 -5.52 2.83 -5.98
C LEU A 33 -5.61 2.98 -7.50
N GLU A 34 -6.34 3.98 -8.01
CA GLU A 34 -6.38 4.31 -9.44
C GLU A 34 -4.99 4.73 -9.96
N ALA A 35 -4.28 5.58 -9.21
CA ALA A 35 -2.92 6.00 -9.56
C ALA A 35 -1.90 4.85 -9.41
N ARG A 36 -2.10 3.99 -8.42
CA ARG A 36 -1.21 2.86 -8.13
C ARG A 36 -1.99 1.70 -7.48
N PRO A 37 -2.44 0.71 -8.26
CA PRO A 37 -3.24 -0.40 -7.74
C PRO A 37 -2.43 -1.36 -6.87
N THR A 38 -1.10 -1.32 -6.97
CA THR A 38 -0.18 -2.11 -6.13
C THR A 38 0.18 -1.42 -4.80
N ALA A 39 -0.63 -0.49 -4.33
CA ALA A 39 -0.39 0.25 -3.10
C ALA A 39 -0.86 -0.56 -1.88
N ASP A 40 0.08 -0.97 -1.04
CA ASP A 40 -0.18 -1.79 0.16
C ASP A 40 -0.52 -0.94 1.41
N LYS A 41 -0.32 0.39 1.36
CA LYS A 41 -0.49 1.31 2.48
C LYS A 41 -1.29 2.56 2.11
N CYS A 42 -2.05 3.07 3.09
CA CYS A 42 -2.70 4.37 3.02
C CYS A 42 -1.65 5.50 2.95
N ILE A 43 -2.12 6.72 2.62
CA ILE A 43 -1.24 7.87 2.47
C ILE A 43 -0.49 8.19 3.77
N ASP A 44 -1.18 8.16 4.91
CA ASP A 44 -0.60 8.53 6.20
C ASP A 44 0.50 7.56 6.63
N CYS A 45 0.23 6.26 6.56
CA CYS A 45 1.25 5.25 6.86
C CYS A 45 2.45 5.34 5.92
N LYS A 46 2.21 5.63 4.63
CA LYS A 46 3.31 5.79 3.69
C LYS A 46 4.14 7.04 3.99
N THR A 47 3.50 8.15 4.34
CA THR A 47 4.19 9.38 4.77
C THR A 47 4.97 9.17 6.06
N LEU A 48 4.43 8.43 7.03
CA LEU A 48 5.14 8.08 8.26
C LEU A 48 6.39 7.22 7.99
N ASP A 49 6.29 6.24 7.10
CA ASP A 49 7.45 5.44 6.67
C ASP A 49 8.52 6.34 6.04
N GLU A 50 8.14 7.25 5.14
CA GLU A 50 9.09 8.16 4.48
C GLU A 50 9.75 9.13 5.47
N ILE A 51 9.03 9.59 6.51
CA ILE A 51 9.61 10.39 7.59
C ILE A 51 10.62 9.55 8.40
N ARG A 52 10.26 8.32 8.76
CA ARG A 52 11.13 7.39 9.50
C ARG A 52 12.39 7.05 8.70
N GLU A 53 12.25 6.77 7.40
CA GLU A 53 13.37 6.52 6.48
C GLU A 53 14.33 7.72 6.43
N LYS A 54 13.79 8.96 6.43
CA LYS A 54 14.62 10.18 6.46
C LYS A 54 15.30 10.41 7.81
N GLN A 55 14.66 10.08 8.93
CA GLN A 55 15.23 10.26 10.27
C GLN A 55 16.27 9.20 10.63
N TRP A 56 16.08 7.97 10.17
CA TRP A 56 16.98 6.84 10.45
C TRP A 56 18.02 6.61 9.34
N GLY A 57 17.89 7.32 8.21
CA GLY A 57 18.79 7.26 7.06
C GLY A 57 19.92 8.29 7.07
N ALA A 58 20.48 8.60 8.26
CA ALA A 58 21.72 9.38 8.44
C ALA A 58 22.70 8.60 9.33
#